data_AF-A0A7V0NZ31-F1
#
_entry.id   AF-A0A7V0NZ31-F1
#
_cell.length_a   1.000
_cell.length_b   1.000
_cell.length_c   1.000
_cell.angle_alpha   90.00
_cell.angle_beta   90.00
_cell.angle_gamma   90.00
#
_symmetry.space_group_name_H-M   'P 1'
#
loop_
_entity.id
_entity.type
_entity.pdbx_description
1 polymer ?
#
loop_
_entity_poly.entity_id
_entity_poly.type
_entity_poly.pdbx_seq_one_letter_code
_entity_poly.pdbx_strand_id
1 'polypeptide(L)' 'MLSYNKSLKQLSRNLRRNMTDAERLLWSKIRSKQLKGFQFYRQKIIGNYIVDFYCPKSKLVIEVDGGQSMPL' A
#
# COMPACT_ATOMS: atom_id res chain seq x y z
N MET A 1 9.51 4.84 -14.73
CA MET A 1 8.19 4.37 -14.23
C MET A 1 8.30 2.85 -14.10
N LEU A 2 8.07 2.26 -12.93
CA LEU A 2 8.15 0.80 -12.79
C LEU A 2 7.07 0.15 -13.66
N SER A 3 7.46 -0.79 -14.52
CA SER A 3 6.50 -1.61 -15.26
C SER A 3 5.70 -2.46 -14.26
N TYR A 4 4.41 -2.62 -14.51
CA TYR A 4 3.53 -3.40 -13.63
C TYR A 4 2.41 -4.07 -14.42
N ASN A 5 1.91 -5.18 -13.90
CA ASN A 5 0.78 -5.88 -14.48
C ASN A 5 -0.48 -5.01 -14.41
N LYS A 6 -0.93 -4.53 -15.58
CA LYS A 6 -2.08 -3.62 -15.69
C LYS A 6 -3.39 -4.25 -15.20
N SER A 7 -3.52 -5.59 -15.20
CA SER A 7 -4.73 -6.26 -14.70
C SER A 7 -4.96 -6.00 -13.21
N LEU A 8 -3.89 -5.79 -12.44
CA LEU A 8 -3.94 -5.51 -11.00
C LEU A 8 -4.44 -4.09 -10.68
N LYS A 9 -4.63 -3.22 -11.69
CA LYS A 9 -5.04 -1.83 -11.49
C LYS A 9 -6.39 -1.71 -10.79
N GLN A 10 -7.35 -2.57 -11.17
CA GLN A 10 -8.68 -2.55 -10.55
C GLN A 10 -8.63 -3.07 -9.11
N LEU A 11 -7.93 -4.18 -8.88
CA LEU A 11 -7.72 -4.74 -7.55
C LEU A 11 -7.05 -3.73 -6.61
N SER A 12 -5.97 -3.07 -7.06
CA SER A 12 -5.28 -2.00 -6.31
C SER A 12 -6.21 -0.83 -5.94
N ARG A 13 -7.17 -0.47 -6.79
CA ARG A 13 -8.17 0.57 -6.46
C ARG A 13 -9.17 0.08 -5.41
N ASN A 14 -9.60 -1.18 -5.50
CA ASN A 14 -10.49 -1.78 -4.51
C ASN A 14 -9.81 -1.88 -3.14
N LEU A 15 -8.56 -2.33 -3.07
CA LEU A 15 -7.79 -2.40 -1.83
C LEU A 15 -7.61 -1.02 -1.18
N ARG A 16 -7.44 0.05 -1.97
CA ARG A 16 -7.44 1.43 -1.42
C ARG A 16 -8.77 1.82 -0.76
N ARG A 17 -9.90 1.28 -1.19
CA ARG A 17 -11.19 1.57 -0.57
C ARG A 17 -11.42 0.70 0.66
N ASN A 18 -10.86 -0.51 0.65
CA ASN A 18 -11.12 -1.57 1.63
C ASN A 18 -9.90 -1.90 2.49
N MET A 19 -9.06 -0.91 2.85
CA MET A 19 -7.91 -1.14 3.75
C MET A 19 -8.38 -1.66 5.11
N THR A 20 -7.58 -2.50 5.76
CA THR A 20 -7.81 -2.89 7.17
C THR A 20 -7.70 -1.69 8.12
N ASP A 21 -8.17 -1.84 9.36
CA ASP A 21 -8.02 -0.78 10.37
C ASP A 21 -6.55 -0.48 10.68
N ALA A 22 -5.70 -1.51 10.71
CA ALA A 22 -4.26 -1.36 10.89
C ALA A 22 -3.62 -0.56 9.74
N GLU A 23 -3.95 -0.88 8.49
CA GLU A 23 -3.51 -0.11 7.32
C GLU A 23 -4.04 1.33 7.35
N ARG A 24 -5.32 1.56 7.71
CA ARG A 24 -5.89 2.91 7.83
C ARG A 24 -5.16 3.74 8.86
N LEU A 25 -4.89 3.16 10.03
CA LEU A 25 -4.15 3.81 11.10
C LEU A 25 -2.74 4.18 10.64
N LEU A 26 -1.99 3.23 10.06
CA LEU A 26 -0.66 3.51 9.53
C LEU A 26 -0.69 4.59 8.43
N TRP A 27 -1.65 4.49 7.50
CA TRP A 27 -1.80 5.48 6.43
C TRP A 27 -2.05 6.89 6.97
N SER A 28 -2.86 7.02 8.04
CA SER A 28 -3.08 8.31 8.71
C SER A 28 -1.81 8.94 9.29
N LYS A 29 -0.77 8.12 9.53
CA LYS A 29 0.52 8.53 10.12
C LYS A 29 1.64 8.78 9.10
N ILE A 30 1.50 8.32 7.86
CA ILE A 30 2.57 8.41 6.84
C ILE A 30 2.17 9.09 5.53
N ARG A 31 0.88 9.39 5.34
CA ARG A 31 0.38 10.08 4.13
C ARG A 31 0.90 11.51 4.01
N SER A 32 0.73 12.10 2.83
CA SER A 32 1.01 13.52 2.60
C SER A 32 2.41 13.99 3.04
N LYS A 33 3.40 13.09 2.97
CA LYS A 33 4.80 13.35 3.38
C LYS A 33 4.97 13.76 4.85
N GLN A 34 4.00 13.44 5.72
CA GLN A 34 4.05 13.82 7.13
C GLN A 34 5.20 13.14 7.90
N LEU A 35 5.65 11.97 7.45
CA LEU A 35 6.79 11.28 8.05
C LEU A 35 8.09 11.82 7.46
N LYS A 36 8.67 12.84 8.11
CA LYS A 36 9.98 13.43 7.75
C LYS A 36 10.11 13.80 6.26
N GLY A 37 9.01 14.18 5.60
CA GLY A 37 9.00 14.53 4.18
C GLY A 37 9.02 13.34 3.20
N PHE A 38 8.99 12.09 3.68
CA PHE A 38 9.02 10.90 2.83
C PHE A 38 7.64 10.63 2.20
N GLN A 39 7.61 10.45 0.88
CA GLN A 39 6.40 10.08 0.16
C GLN A 39 6.14 8.58 0.31
N PHE A 40 4.95 8.23 0.76
CA PHE A 40 4.43 6.86 0.75
C PHE A 40 3.27 6.74 -0.25
N TYR A 41 3.21 5.60 -0.93
CA TYR A 41 2.07 5.18 -1.74
C TYR A 41 1.44 3.97 -1.07
N ARG A 42 0.11 3.93 -1.02
CA ARG A 42 -0.63 2.78 -0.53
C ARG A 42 -1.15 1.89 -1.66
N GLN A 43 -1.20 0.59 -1.41
CA GLN A 43 -1.71 -0.46 -2.30
C GLN A 43 -1.08 -0.32 -3.69
N LYS A 44 0.25 -0.25 -3.73
CA LYS A 44 1.06 0.09 -4.91
C LYS A 44 1.40 -1.16 -5.69
N ILE A 45 1.14 -1.15 -6.99
CA ILE A 45 1.53 -2.25 -7.88
C ILE A 45 3.02 -2.13 -8.19
N ILE A 46 3.75 -3.22 -7.96
CA ILE A 46 5.17 -3.39 -8.26
C ILE A 46 5.34 -4.75 -8.94
N GLY A 47 5.69 -4.76 -10.23
CA GLY A 47 5.74 -5.98 -11.03
C GLY A 47 4.37 -6.68 -11.06
N ASN A 48 4.32 -7.89 -10.52
CA ASN A 48 3.13 -8.73 -10.43
C ASN A 48 2.47 -8.74 -9.04
N TYR A 49 2.88 -7.84 -8.14
CA TYR A 49 2.40 -7.79 -6.77
C TYR A 49 1.77 -6.42 -6.45
N ILE A 50 0.87 -6.41 -5.48
CA ILE A 50 0.36 -5.19 -4.84
C ILE A 50 0.89 -5.19 -3.42
N VAL A 51 1.66 -4.17 -3.06
CA VAL A 51 2.20 -4.00 -1.70
C VAL A 51 1.38 -2.97 -0.93
N ASP A 52 1.22 -3.15 0.39
CA ASP A 52 0.39 -2.28 1.21
C ASP A 52 0.90 -0.85 1.23
N PHE A 53 2.21 -0.66 1.48
CA PHE A 53 2.85 0.64 1.39
C PHE A 53 4.22 0.59 0.72
N TYR A 54 4.51 1.62 -0.08
CA TYR A 54 5.80 1.77 -0.77
C TYR A 54 6.35 3.18 -0.63
N CYS A 55 7.61 3.29 -0.21
CA CYS A 55 8.38 4.53 -0.22
C CYS A 55 9.50 4.45 -1.27
N PRO A 56 9.42 5.20 -2.39
CA PRO A 56 10.44 5.13 -3.43
C PRO A 56 11.79 5.67 -2.99
N LYS A 57 11.81 6.73 -2.16
CA LYS A 57 13.07 7.39 -1.76
C LYS A 57 13.98 6.45 -0.96
N SER A 58 13.39 5.59 -0.13
CA SER A 58 14.12 4.60 0.67
C SER A 58 14.12 3.19 0.06
N LYS A 59 13.46 2.98 -1.09
CA LYS A 59 13.22 1.63 -1.68
C LYS A 59 12.59 0.66 -0.66
N LEU A 60 11.71 1.17 0.19
CA LEU A 60 11.09 0.43 1.28
C LEU A 60 9.68 -0.02 0.93
N VAL A 61 9.40 -1.30 1.15
CA VAL A 61 8.05 -1.86 1.21
C VAL A 61 7.70 -2.12 2.68
N ILE A 62 6.46 -1.81 3.07
CA ILE A 62 5.89 -2.17 4.37
C ILE A 62 4.63 -2.96 4.07
N GLU A 63 4.58 -4.21 4.53
CA GLU A 63 3.36 -5.03 4.55
C GLU A 63 2.82 -5.04 5.97
N VAL A 64 1.52 -4.81 6.11
CA VAL A 64 0.85 -4.83 7.41
C VAL A 64 0.17 -6.19 7.54
N ASP A 65 0.83 -7.10 8.25
CA ASP A 65 0.23 -8.39 8.57
C ASP A 65 -0.86 -8.19 9.64
N GLY A 66 -2.07 -7.92 9.17
CA GLY A 66 -3.26 -8.10 9.97
C GLY A 66 -3.58 -9.58 9.93
N GLY A 67 -3.29 -10.32 11.00
CA GLY A 67 -3.66 -11.73 11.12
C GLY A 67 -5.06 -11.94 10.55
N GLN A 68 -5.12 -12.64 9.42
CA GLN A 68 -6.33 -12.72 8.61
C GLN A 68 -7.43 -13.44 9.39
N SER A 69 -8.39 -12.71 9.92
CA SER A 69 -9.76 -13.21 9.96
C SER A 69 -10.31 -13.03 8.54
N MET A 70 -10.05 -13.98 7.65
CA MET A 70 -10.84 -14.14 6.43
C MET A 70 -12.32 -14.17 6.86
N PRO A 71 -13.17 -13.21 6.47
CA PRO A 71 -14.59 -13.47 6.51
C PRO A 71 -14.85 -14.44 5.35
N LEU A 72 -15.23 -15.66 5.70
CA LEU A 72 -15.95 -16.55 4.79
C LEU A 72 -17.18 -15.83 4.21
#